data_AF-A0A9W9CLN1-F1
#
_entry.id   AF-A0A9W9CLN1-F1
#
_cell.length_a   1.000
_cell.length_b   1.000
_cell.length_c   1.000
_cell.angle_alpha   90.00
_cell.angle_beta   90.00
_cell.angle_gamma   90.00
#
_symmetry.space_group_name_H-M   'P 1'
#
loop_
_entity.id
_entity.type
_entity.pdbx_description
1 polymer ?
#
loop_
_entity_poly.entity_id
_entity_poly.type
_entity_poly.pdbx_seq_one_letter_code
_entity_poly.pdbx_strand_id
1 'polypeptide(L)' 'MWYTPKELATRMAIFYGANTAAGAFGGVIAYGVGNMDGLHGMRAWKWLFLIEGCITIAAGLACFWCLP' A
#
# COMPACT_ATOMS: atom_id res chain seq x y z
N MET A 1 -24.37 3.45 -21.03
CA MET A 1 -23.37 3.61 -19.95
C MET A 1 -23.31 2.29 -19.20
N TRP A 2 -22.16 1.62 -19.22
CA TRP A 2 -21.99 0.21 -18.81
C TRP A 2 -21.83 0.02 -17.28
N TYR A 3 -21.87 1.11 -16.51
CA TYR A 3 -21.79 1.10 -15.04
C TYR A 3 -22.84 2.05 -14.45
N THR A 4 -23.55 1.59 -13.43
CA THR A 4 -24.47 2.41 -12.65
C THR A 4 -23.65 3.36 -11.75
N PRO A 5 -24.04 4.64 -11.53
CA PRO A 5 -23.26 5.60 -10.74
C PRO A 5 -22.90 5.11 -9.32
N LYS A 6 -23.68 4.20 -8.74
CA LYS A 6 -23.38 3.55 -7.46
C LYS A 6 -22.12 2.67 -7.50
N GLU A 7 -21.92 1.88 -8.55
CA GLU A 7 -20.76 0.98 -8.67
C GLU A 7 -19.46 1.74 -8.95
N LEU A 8 -19.56 2.85 -9.69
CA LEU A 8 -18.42 3.75 -9.92
C LEU A 8 -17.98 4.43 -8.61
N ALA A 9 -18.94 4.88 -7.80
CA ALA A 9 -18.68 5.52 -6.52
C ALA A 9 -17.99 4.59 -5.52
N THR A 10 -18.43 3.33 -5.42
CA THR A 10 -17.80 2.34 -4.52
C THR A 10 -16.36 2.05 -4.90
N ARG A 11 -16.06 1.87 -6.20
CA ARG A 11 -14.67 1.68 -6.66
C ARG A 11 -13.80 2.90 -6.36
N MET A 12 -14.29 4.09 -6.69
CA MET A 12 -13.56 5.33 -6.44
C MET A 12 -13.32 5.55 -4.94
N ALA A 13 -14.27 5.21 -4.07
CA ALA A 13 -14.11 5.30 -2.62
C ALA A 13 -13.01 4.36 -2.10
N ILE A 14 -12.93 3.13 -2.63
CA ILE A 14 -11.86 2.19 -2.27
C ILE A 14 -10.50 2.70 -2.76
N PHE A 15 -10.40 3.21 -3.99
CA PHE A 15 -9.16 3.78 -4.51
C PHE A 15 -8.70 5.01 -3.71
N TYR A 16 -9.60 5.93 -3.40
CA TYR A 16 -9.27 7.13 -2.61
C TYR A 16 -8.92 6.79 -1.15
N GLY A 17 -9.63 5.82 -0.56
CA GLY A 17 -9.33 5.31 0.77
C GLY A 17 -7.94 4.67 0.83
N ALA A 18 -7.62 3.83 -0.16
CA ALA A 18 -6.30 3.23 -0.31
C ALA A 18 -5.18 4.26 -0.53
N ASN A 19 -5.44 5.30 -1.34
CA ASN A 19 -4.48 6.37 -1.58
C ASN A 19 -4.17 7.18 -0.31
N THR A 20 -5.21 7.51 0.46
CA THR A 20 -5.07 8.22 1.75
C THR A 20 -4.32 7.36 2.77
N ALA A 21 -4.65 6.06 2.83
CA ALA A 21 -3.96 5.10 3.67
C ALA A 21 -2.47 5.00 3.30
N ALA A 22 -2.14 4.86 2.01
CA ALA A 22 -0.76 4.77 1.53
C ALA A 22 0.07 5.99 1.96
N GLY A 23 -0.49 7.20 1.87
CA GLY A 23 0.17 8.42 2.34
C GLY A 23 0.43 8.43 3.86
N ALA A 24 -0.55 7.98 4.65
CA ALA A 24 -0.41 7.89 6.11
C ALA A 24 0.62 6.83 6.54
N PHE A 25 0.64 5.68 5.85
CA PHE A 25 1.58 4.59 6.16
C PHE A 25 3.00 4.90 5.72
N GLY A 26 3.21 5.66 4.63
CA GLY A 26 4.57 6.03 4.16
C GLY A 26 5.41 6.74 5.23
N GLY A 27 4.81 7.63 6.02
CA GLY A 27 5.51 8.33 7.11
C GLY A 27 5.87 7.42 8.29
N VAL A 28 4.97 6.52 8.68
CA VAL A 28 5.22 5.53 9.74
C VAL A 28 6.29 4.53 9.32
N ILE A 29 6.27 4.08 8.07
CA ILE A 29 7.26 3.16 7.51
C ILE A 29 8.62 3.84 7.45
N ALA A 30 8.70 5.10 7.01
CA ALA A 30 9.95 5.87 6.99
C ALA A 30 10.54 6.03 8.40
N TYR A 31 9.70 6.29 9.41
CA TYR A 31 10.13 6.35 10.81
C TYR A 31 10.65 5.00 11.32
N GLY A 32 9.96 3.90 11.01
CA GLY A 32 10.39 2.55 11.37
C GLY A 32 11.72 2.16 10.69
N VAL A 33 11.87 2.45 9.41
CA VAL A 33 13.08 2.18 8.62
C VAL A 33 14.28 2.99 9.12
N GLY A 34 14.08 4.22 9.59
CA GLY A 34 15.13 5.01 10.23
C GLY A 34 15.72 4.36 11.49
N ASN A 35 14.94 3.56 12.20
CA ASN A 35 15.41 2.80 13.37
C ASN A 35 16.07 1.46 13.01
N MET A 36 15.97 1.01 11.75
CA MET A 36 16.55 -0.24 11.27
C MET A 36 17.83 -0.04 10.45
N ASP A 37 18.37 1.18 10.39
CA ASP A 37 19.66 1.43 9.73
C ASP A 37 20.79 0.69 10.48
N GLY A 38 21.40 -0.30 9.81
CA GLY A 38 22.43 -1.15 10.40
C GLY A 38 21.92 -2.50 10.96
N LEU A 39 20.60 -2.71 11.04
CA LEU A 39 20.02 -3.98 11.45
C LEU A 39 20.24 -5.02 10.31
N HIS A 40 20.94 -6.11 10.64
CA HIS A 40 21.44 -7.12 9.69
C HIS A 40 22.46 -6.63 8.64
N GLY A 41 23.16 -5.51 8.88
CA GLY A 41 24.15 -4.98 7.94
C GLY A 41 23.56 -4.45 6.62
N MET A 42 22.24 -4.23 6.60
CA MET A 42 21.51 -3.70 5.45
C MET A 42 21.17 -2.22 5.67
N ARG A 43 21.31 -1.45 4.59
CA ARG A 43 21.00 -0.01 4.58
C ARG A 43 19.48 0.19 4.67
N ALA A 44 19.04 1.20 5.39
CA ALA A 44 17.62 1.54 5.59
C ALA A 44 16.76 1.46 4.30
N TRP A 45 17.26 1.95 3.17
CA TRP A 45 16.51 1.94 1.90
C TRP A 45 16.13 0.54 1.38
N LYS A 46 16.91 -0.51 1.70
CA LYS A 46 16.57 -1.90 1.31
C LYS A 46 15.37 -2.42 2.08
N TRP A 47 15.28 -2.08 3.36
CA TRP A 47 14.14 -2.42 4.19
C TRP A 47 12.88 -1.70 3.74
N LEU A 48 13.00 -0.43 3.33
CA LEU A 48 11.88 0.32 2.75
C LEU A 48 11.30 -0.40 1.53
N PHE A 49 12.17 -0.77 0.57
CA PHE A 49 11.76 -1.47 -0.64
C PHE A 49 11.12 -2.84 -0.36
N LEU A 50 11.63 -3.59 0.62
CA LEU A 50 11.08 -4.89 0.99
C LEU A 50 9.66 -4.75 1.56
N ILE A 51 9.46 -3.78 2.47
CA ILE A 51 8.16 -3.52 3.10
C ILE A 51 7.16 -3.03 2.05
N GLU A 52 7.56 -2.09 1.20
CA GLU A 52 6.72 -1.56 0.13
C GLU A 52 6.33 -2.66 -0.87
N GLY A 53 7.27 -3.52 -1.25
CA GLY A 53 7.02 -4.69 -2.11
C GLY A 53 6.02 -5.67 -1.49
N CYS A 54 6.15 -6.00 -0.20
CA CYS A 54 5.20 -6.86 0.50
C CYS A 54 3.78 -6.27 0.54
N ILE A 55 3.66 -4.97 0.79
CA ILE A 55 2.36 -4.26 0.78
C ILE A 55 1.75 -4.32 -0.62
N THR A 56 2.55 -4.13 -1.68
CA THR A 56 2.07 -4.16 -3.07
C THR A 56 1.57 -5.55 -3.46
N ILE A 57 2.26 -6.62 -3.05
CA ILE A 57 1.83 -8.00 -3.29
C ILE A 57 0.53 -8.30 -2.54
N ALA A 58 0.43 -7.91 -1.28
CA ALA A 58 -0.79 -8.08 -0.48
C ALA A 58 -1.99 -7.33 -1.09
N ALA A 59 -1.77 -6.11 -1.55
CA ALA A 59 -2.79 -5.33 -2.25
C ALA A 59 -3.19 -5.98 -3.59
N GLY A 60 -2.24 -6.55 -4.33
CA GLY A 60 -2.50 -7.31 -5.56
C GLY A 60 -3.36 -8.56 -5.31
N LEU A 61 -3.07 -9.32 -4.25
CA LEU A 61 -3.89 -10.45 -3.82
C LEU A 61 -5.28 -10.03 -3.37
N ALA A 62 -5.39 -8.92 -2.63
CA ALA A 62 -6.68 -8.37 -2.23
C ALA A 62 -7.50 -7.92 -3.45
N CYS A 63 -6.87 -7.29 -4.44
CA CYS A 63 -7.52 -6.96 -5.72
C CYS A 63 -8.01 -8.22 -6.46
N PHE A 64 -7.24 -9.30 -6.45
CA PHE A 64 -7.66 -10.58 -7.06
C PHE A 64 -8.90 -11.18 -6.38
N TRP A 65 -9.09 -10.94 -5.08
CA TRP A 65 -10.27 -11.43 -4.36
C TRP A 65 -11.46 -10.47 -4.44
N CYS A 66 -11.21 -9.17 -4.52
CA CYS A 66 -12.24 -8.13 -4.54
C CYS A 66 -12.82 -7.91 -5.95
N LEU A 67 -12.06 -8.26 -6.98
CA LEU A 67 -12.53 -8.31 -8.37
C LEU A 67 -12.82 -9.79 -8.71
N PRO A 68 -14.09 -10.23 -8.74
CA PRO A 68 -14.42 -11.56 -9.27
C PRO A 68 -14.09 -11.68 -10.76
#